data_AF-A0A7V3PRF0-F1
#
_entry.id   AF-A0A7V3PRF0-F1
#
_cell.length_a   1.000
_cell.length_b   1.000
_cell.length_c   1.000
_cell.angle_alpha   90.00
_cell.angle_beta   90.00
_cell.angle_gamma   90.00
#
_symmetry.space_group_name_H-M   'P 1'
#
loop_
_entity.id
_entity.type
_entity.pdbx_description
1 polymer ?
#
loop_
_entity_poly.entity_id
_entity_poly.type
_entity_poly.pdbx_seq_one_letter_code
_entity_poly.pdbx_strand_id
1 'polypeptide(L)'
;MRHLRAAEFGVELHPELERGLWPGDGAGGWLSHQALALLRDLQQRAQEANARLRWQARQEARRLLYFYGTMKEDEGGYPTVFLRSPTLLDYLRITRGEGSIPSLWESVNRRRVLQVLQEHFAALRLPEGKWQATDRLYITLKPRAAGANTQVVLASYATEDFRIVATPVHRALPDSGRSLRLAHNTGPTMPLDLPFLDYVTRRSKGEIAAQLSAFYADRLQRFGAQLLGKPDNGGVDGHCLQLLRIGAGGRVRPVQILFSSGHMEVLR
;
A
#
# COMPACT_ATOMS: atom_id res chain seq x y z
N MET A 1 10.95 -25.01 5.03
CA MET A 1 11.61 -24.17 6.06
C MET A 1 12.63 -23.15 5.53
N ARG A 2 13.30 -23.35 4.38
CA ARG A 2 14.31 -22.39 3.83
C ARG A 2 13.70 -21.05 3.36
N HIS A 3 12.47 -21.06 2.85
CA HIS A 3 11.77 -19.86 2.35
C HIS A 3 11.32 -18.86 3.42
N LEU A 4 11.05 -19.32 4.66
CA LEU A 4 10.71 -18.44 5.79
C LEU A 4 11.91 -17.61 6.30
N ARG A 5 13.15 -18.08 6.10
CA ARG A 5 14.36 -17.34 6.51
C ARG A 5 14.67 -16.15 5.60
N ALA A 6 14.26 -16.19 4.33
CA ALA A 6 14.47 -15.11 3.38
C ALA A 6 13.47 -13.95 3.56
N ALA A 7 12.34 -14.20 4.23
CA ALA A 7 11.23 -13.25 4.31
C ALA A 7 11.38 -12.16 5.40
N GLU A 8 12.52 -12.08 6.09
CA GLU A 8 12.81 -11.05 7.11
C GLU A 8 11.69 -10.80 8.14
N PHE A 9 10.85 -11.80 8.42
CA PHE A 9 9.78 -11.68 9.42
C PHE A 9 10.36 -11.60 10.84
N GLY A 10 9.73 -10.76 11.66
CA GLY A 10 10.17 -10.49 13.03
C GLY A 10 11.51 -9.76 13.13
N VAL A 11 11.96 -9.06 12.09
CA VAL A 11 13.16 -8.19 12.15
C VAL A 11 12.85 -6.86 12.85
N GLU A 12 11.63 -6.33 12.65
CA GLU A 12 11.19 -5.10 13.32
C GLU A 12 10.95 -5.35 14.81
N LEU A 13 11.45 -4.43 15.63
CA LEU A 13 11.33 -4.48 17.08
C LEU A 13 9.98 -3.89 17.49
N HIS A 14 9.32 -4.55 18.44
CA HIS A 14 8.18 -3.98 19.15
C HIS A 14 8.58 -3.67 20.60
N PRO A 15 8.90 -2.42 20.96
CA PRO A 15 9.59 -2.10 22.22
C PRO A 15 8.93 -2.63 23.49
N GLU A 16 7.61 -2.73 23.53
CA GLU A 16 6.86 -3.29 24.67
C GLU A 16 6.98 -4.80 24.76
N LEU A 17 6.96 -5.50 23.62
CA LEU A 17 7.10 -6.95 23.57
C LEU A 17 8.54 -7.37 23.79
N GLU A 18 9.52 -6.60 23.28
CA GLU A 18 10.93 -6.83 23.57
C GLU A 18 11.22 -6.72 25.08
N ARG A 19 10.57 -5.78 25.77
CA ARG A 19 10.67 -5.63 27.23
C ARG A 19 10.00 -6.80 27.98
N GLY A 20 8.90 -7.34 27.46
CA GLY A 20 8.27 -8.54 28.05
C GLY A 20 9.03 -9.84 27.76
N LEU A 21 9.76 -9.92 26.63
CA LEU A 21 10.43 -11.14 26.16
C LEU A 21 11.90 -11.29 26.59
N TRP A 22 12.62 -10.21 26.91
CA TRP A 22 14.08 -10.27 27.14
C TRP A 22 14.55 -9.88 28.54
N PRO A 23 13.94 -8.88 29.21
CA PRO A 23 14.24 -8.58 30.61
C PRO A 23 13.11 -8.87 31.62
N GLY A 24 11.93 -9.36 31.23
CA GLY A 24 10.77 -9.42 32.14
C GLY A 24 10.06 -10.78 32.28
N ASP A 25 9.31 -10.92 33.39
CA ASP A 25 8.36 -12.03 33.63
C ASP A 25 7.05 -11.91 32.81
N GLY A 26 6.96 -10.90 31.95
CA GLY A 26 5.75 -10.57 31.18
C GLY A 26 5.36 -11.62 30.14
N ALA A 27 6.31 -12.42 29.66
CA ALA A 27 6.03 -13.49 28.70
C ALA A 27 5.09 -14.58 29.25
N GLY A 28 5.00 -14.71 30.59
CA GLY A 28 4.14 -15.68 31.27
C GLY A 28 2.65 -15.50 30.97
N GLY A 29 2.22 -14.30 30.61
CA GLY A 29 0.84 -14.01 30.20
C GLY A 29 0.55 -14.32 28.73
N TRP A 30 1.58 -14.53 27.91
CA TRP A 30 1.44 -14.69 26.46
C TRP A 30 1.74 -16.12 25.99
N LEU A 31 2.54 -16.89 26.70
CA LEU A 31 3.03 -18.18 26.24
C LEU A 31 2.59 -19.31 27.18
N SER A 32 2.32 -20.48 26.59
CA SER A 32 2.11 -21.70 27.36
C SER A 32 3.38 -22.09 28.13
N HIS A 33 3.24 -22.91 29.18
CA HIS A 33 4.38 -23.37 29.98
C HIS A 33 5.47 -24.05 29.12
N GLN A 34 5.08 -24.82 28.10
CA GLN A 34 6.02 -25.47 27.19
C GLN A 34 6.79 -24.45 26.34
N ALA A 35 6.10 -23.44 25.81
CA ALA A 35 6.75 -22.37 25.05
C ALA A 35 7.63 -21.47 25.95
N LEU A 36 7.25 -21.24 27.21
CA LEU A 36 8.09 -20.52 28.18
C LEU A 36 9.42 -21.25 28.44
N ALA A 37 9.41 -22.57 28.52
CA ALA A 37 10.65 -23.34 28.67
C ALA A 37 11.59 -23.15 27.47
N LEU A 38 11.04 -23.17 26.25
CA LEU A 38 11.80 -22.88 25.03
C LEU A 38 12.32 -21.44 25.01
N LEU A 39 11.52 -20.46 25.45
CA LEU A 39 11.95 -19.07 25.54
C LEU A 39 13.12 -18.90 26.52
N ARG A 40 13.07 -19.56 27.69
CA ARG A 40 14.16 -19.52 28.69
C ARG A 40 15.46 -20.12 28.16
N ASP A 41 15.39 -21.24 27.45
CA ASP A 41 16.55 -21.85 26.79
C ASP A 41 17.15 -20.90 25.74
N LEU A 42 16.31 -20.26 24.90
CA LEU A 42 16.77 -19.22 23.97
C LEU A 42 17.40 -18.03 24.69
N GLN A 43 16.85 -17.63 25.84
CA GLN A 43 17.37 -16.52 26.63
C GLN A 43 18.75 -16.83 27.21
N GLN A 44 18.91 -18.01 27.79
CA GLN A 44 20.18 -18.47 28.35
C GLN A 44 21.27 -18.55 27.28
N ARG A 45 20.97 -19.17 26.12
CA ARG A 45 21.88 -19.23 24.97
C ARG A 45 22.28 -17.85 24.47
N ALA A 46 21.39 -16.86 24.54
CA ALA A 46 21.68 -15.49 24.14
C ALA A 46 22.64 -14.78 25.10
N GLN A 47 22.62 -15.08 26.41
CA GLN A 47 23.50 -14.41 27.39
C GLN A 47 24.97 -14.74 27.16
N GLU A 48 25.28 -15.97 26.77
CA GLU A 48 26.64 -16.47 26.53
C GLU A 48 27.10 -16.29 25.07
N ALA A 49 26.20 -15.84 24.21
CA ALA A 49 26.40 -15.74 22.77
C ALA A 49 27.05 -14.43 22.33
N ASN A 50 27.76 -14.47 21.19
CA ASN A 50 28.18 -13.26 20.48
C ASN A 50 26.96 -12.47 19.92
N ALA A 51 27.21 -11.25 19.43
CA ALA A 51 26.14 -10.35 18.97
C ALA A 51 25.23 -10.95 17.88
N ARG A 52 25.77 -11.78 16.98
CA ARG A 52 25.00 -12.42 15.90
C ARG A 52 24.05 -13.48 16.44
N LEU A 53 24.55 -14.34 17.34
CA LEU A 53 23.76 -15.39 17.97
C LEU A 53 22.68 -14.80 18.88
N ARG A 54 22.97 -13.70 19.59
CA ARG A 54 21.96 -12.92 20.32
C ARG A 54 20.83 -12.44 19.42
N TRP A 55 21.17 -11.84 18.28
CA TRP A 55 20.19 -11.38 17.31
C TRP A 55 19.30 -12.52 16.80
N GLN A 56 19.88 -13.68 16.51
CA GLN A 56 19.14 -14.87 16.08
C GLN A 56 18.19 -15.38 17.17
N ALA A 57 18.66 -15.48 18.42
CA ALA A 57 17.82 -15.88 19.55
C ALA A 57 16.63 -14.93 19.75
N ARG A 58 16.83 -13.61 19.59
CA ARG A 58 15.74 -12.61 19.60
C ARG A 58 14.72 -12.85 18.48
N GLN A 59 15.19 -13.15 17.28
CA GLN A 59 14.30 -13.46 16.16
C GLN A 59 13.51 -14.76 16.38
N GLU A 60 14.13 -15.77 16.99
CA GLU A 60 13.48 -17.04 17.34
C GLU A 60 12.45 -16.88 18.44
N ALA A 61 12.74 -16.09 19.48
CA ALA A 61 11.78 -15.73 20.52
C ALA A 61 10.52 -15.05 19.95
N ARG A 62 10.70 -14.15 18.97
CA ARG A 62 9.56 -13.54 18.26
C ARG A 62 8.76 -14.57 17.46
N ARG A 63 9.43 -15.47 16.74
CA ARG A 63 8.71 -16.56 16.03
C ARG A 63 7.92 -17.42 17.00
N LEU A 64 8.49 -17.75 18.14
CA LEU A 64 7.82 -18.50 19.19
C LEU A 64 6.56 -17.77 19.67
N LEU A 65 6.65 -16.46 19.93
CA LEU A 65 5.49 -15.63 20.27
C LEU A 65 4.45 -15.58 19.15
N TYR A 66 4.86 -15.47 17.90
CA TYR A 66 3.92 -15.44 16.78
C TYR A 66 3.14 -16.76 16.60
N PHE A 67 3.81 -17.91 16.76
CA PHE A 67 3.18 -19.22 16.54
C PHE A 67 2.45 -19.77 17.76
N TYR A 68 2.93 -19.47 18.97
CA TYR A 68 2.45 -20.09 20.21
C TYR A 68 1.92 -19.06 21.23
N GLY A 69 1.94 -17.77 20.89
CA GLY A 69 1.46 -16.71 21.74
C GLY A 69 -0.06 -16.59 21.74
N THR A 70 -0.64 -16.42 22.91
CA THR A 70 -2.03 -15.99 23.12
C THR A 70 -2.00 -14.55 23.59
N MET A 71 -2.10 -13.61 22.66
CA MET A 71 -2.15 -12.18 22.97
C MET A 71 -3.59 -11.71 23.02
N LYS A 72 -3.90 -10.79 23.93
CA LYS A 72 -5.27 -10.22 24.02
C LYS A 72 -5.54 -9.35 22.79
N GLU A 73 -6.81 -9.17 22.42
CA GLU A 73 -7.20 -8.42 21.21
C GLU A 73 -6.63 -6.99 21.17
N ASP A 74 -6.46 -6.33 22.33
CA ASP A 74 -5.84 -4.99 22.43
C ASP A 74 -4.33 -4.96 22.14
N GLU A 75 -3.64 -6.12 22.15
CA GLU A 75 -2.24 -6.27 21.74
C GLU A 75 -2.10 -6.63 20.24
N GLY A 76 -3.20 -6.53 19.48
CA GLY A 76 -3.36 -6.97 18.09
C GLY A 76 -2.40 -6.36 17.06
N GLY A 77 -1.57 -5.40 17.45
CA GLY A 77 -0.49 -4.84 16.62
C GLY A 77 0.68 -5.80 16.37
N TYR A 78 0.85 -6.86 17.17
CA TYR A 78 2.03 -7.71 16.99
C TYR A 78 2.05 -8.50 15.67
N PRO A 79 0.97 -9.18 15.24
CA PRO A 79 0.96 -9.85 13.94
C PRO A 79 1.26 -8.89 12.78
N THR A 80 0.80 -7.64 12.85
CA THR A 80 1.06 -6.65 11.78
C THR A 80 2.53 -6.25 11.73
N VAL A 81 3.17 -6.08 12.88
CA VAL A 81 4.60 -5.75 13.00
C VAL A 81 5.47 -6.95 12.62
N PHE A 82 5.16 -8.12 13.15
CA PHE A 82 5.92 -9.35 12.88
C PHE A 82 5.90 -9.72 11.39
N LEU A 83 4.73 -9.63 10.76
CA LEU A 83 4.54 -9.91 9.33
C LEU A 83 4.89 -8.73 8.42
N ARG A 84 5.22 -7.56 8.99
CA ARG A 84 5.46 -6.31 8.26
C ARG A 84 4.29 -5.97 7.32
N SER A 85 3.07 -6.16 7.84
CA SER A 85 1.80 -6.03 7.13
C SER A 85 0.88 -5.05 7.88
N PRO A 86 1.09 -3.74 7.73
CA PRO A 86 0.35 -2.72 8.45
C PRO A 86 -1.16 -2.74 8.14
N THR A 87 -1.59 -3.33 7.03
CA THR A 87 -3.00 -3.38 6.62
C THR A 87 -3.70 -4.70 6.94
N LEU A 88 -3.00 -5.67 7.54
CA LEU A 88 -3.50 -7.03 7.76
C LEU A 88 -4.84 -7.08 8.51
N LEU A 89 -4.93 -6.44 9.69
CA LEU A 89 -6.12 -6.54 10.53
C LEU A 89 -7.34 -5.92 9.84
N ASP A 90 -7.16 -4.74 9.26
CA ASP A 90 -8.20 -4.07 8.48
C ASP A 90 -8.65 -4.92 7.30
N TYR A 91 -7.69 -5.49 6.57
CA TYR A 91 -7.96 -6.36 5.44
C TYR A 91 -8.78 -7.57 5.87
N LEU A 92 -8.38 -8.28 6.93
CA LEU A 92 -9.11 -9.44 7.43
C LEU A 92 -10.50 -9.06 7.92
N ARG A 93 -10.64 -7.97 8.68
CA ARG A 93 -11.93 -7.46 9.15
C ARG A 93 -12.88 -7.18 7.99
N ILE A 94 -12.39 -6.55 6.93
CA ILE A 94 -13.21 -6.18 5.76
C ILE A 94 -13.54 -7.39 4.87
N THR A 95 -12.59 -8.31 4.71
CA THR A 95 -12.74 -9.44 3.78
C THR A 95 -13.44 -10.65 4.38
N ARG A 96 -13.40 -10.80 5.71
CA ARG A 96 -14.06 -11.89 6.45
C ARG A 96 -15.35 -11.47 7.15
N GLY A 97 -15.61 -10.16 7.32
CA GLY A 97 -16.81 -9.66 7.99
C GLY A 97 -18.03 -9.60 7.08
N GLU A 98 -19.22 -9.70 7.69
CA GLU A 98 -20.50 -9.42 7.01
C GLU A 98 -20.67 -7.92 6.69
N GLY A 99 -19.94 -7.05 7.40
CA GLY A 99 -20.06 -5.60 7.33
C GLY A 99 -19.59 -4.95 6.03
N SER A 100 -20.06 -3.72 5.81
CA SER A 100 -19.59 -2.84 4.75
C SER A 100 -18.19 -2.29 5.05
N ILE A 101 -17.50 -1.83 4.01
CA ILE A 101 -16.19 -1.17 4.17
C ILE A 101 -16.40 0.12 4.97
N PRO A 102 -15.68 0.35 6.09
CA PRO A 102 -15.78 1.59 6.83
C PRO A 102 -15.44 2.81 5.95
N SER A 103 -16.29 3.84 5.94
CA SER A 103 -16.16 5.00 5.05
C SER A 103 -14.84 5.76 5.21
N LEU A 104 -14.38 5.92 6.46
CA LEU A 104 -13.09 6.55 6.74
C LEU A 104 -11.94 5.72 6.15
N TRP A 105 -11.98 4.40 6.35
CA TRP A 105 -10.96 3.49 5.81
C TRP A 105 -10.93 3.52 4.28
N GLU A 106 -12.10 3.47 3.64
CA GLU A 106 -12.25 3.59 2.19
C GLU A 106 -11.60 4.88 1.68
N SER A 107 -11.98 6.02 2.25
CA SER A 107 -11.54 7.32 1.78
C SER A 107 -10.04 7.54 1.96
N VAL A 108 -9.45 7.02 3.04
CA VAL A 108 -8.01 7.10 3.28
C VAL A 108 -7.25 6.20 2.31
N ASN A 109 -7.66 4.94 2.17
CA ASN A 109 -6.94 4.00 1.30
C ASN A 109 -7.15 4.30 -0.18
N ARG A 110 -8.32 4.80 -0.60
CA ARG A 110 -8.56 5.29 -1.95
C ARG A 110 -7.56 6.37 -2.32
N ARG A 111 -7.39 7.39 -1.47
CA ARG A 111 -6.42 8.48 -1.71
C ARG A 111 -4.98 7.96 -1.79
N ARG A 112 -4.59 7.02 -0.93
CA ARG A 112 -3.25 6.41 -0.98
C ARG A 112 -3.02 5.64 -2.29
N VAL A 113 -4.01 4.86 -2.74
CA VAL A 113 -3.91 4.13 -4.01
C VAL A 113 -3.82 5.11 -5.19
N LEU A 114 -4.64 6.17 -5.20
CA LEU A 114 -4.60 7.19 -6.25
C LEU A 114 -3.28 7.96 -6.27
N GLN A 115 -2.70 8.27 -5.11
CA GLN A 115 -1.34 8.84 -5.02
C GLN A 115 -0.31 7.92 -5.69
N VAL A 116 -0.33 6.61 -5.39
CA VAL A 116 0.58 5.64 -6.00
C VAL A 116 0.38 5.51 -7.50
N LEU A 117 -0.87 5.56 -7.98
CA LEU A 117 -1.18 5.58 -9.41
C LEU A 117 -0.62 6.84 -10.09
N GLN A 118 -0.82 8.01 -9.49
CA GLN A 118 -0.32 9.27 -10.03
C GLN A 118 1.21 9.29 -10.11
N GLU A 119 1.89 8.82 -9.07
CA GLU A 119 3.35 8.66 -9.07
C GLU A 119 3.81 7.73 -10.19
N HIS A 120 3.08 6.64 -10.42
CA HIS A 120 3.42 5.67 -11.46
C HIS A 120 3.20 6.22 -12.88
N PHE A 121 2.07 6.89 -13.12
CA PHE A 121 1.74 7.42 -14.44
C PHE A 121 2.60 8.62 -14.81
N ALA A 122 2.79 9.57 -13.90
CA ALA A 122 3.61 10.75 -14.15
C ALA A 122 5.11 10.55 -13.87
N ALA A 123 5.53 9.34 -13.49
CA ALA A 123 6.92 8.98 -13.17
C ALA A 123 7.57 9.96 -12.17
N LEU A 124 6.82 10.37 -11.14
CA LEU A 124 7.24 11.34 -10.13
C LEU A 124 7.00 10.81 -8.73
N ARG A 125 7.51 11.53 -7.71
CA ARG A 125 7.20 11.28 -6.31
C ARG A 125 6.36 12.42 -5.73
N LEU A 126 5.27 12.04 -5.09
CA LEU A 126 4.43 12.97 -4.35
C LEU A 126 4.83 12.95 -2.88
N PRO A 127 4.92 14.11 -2.21
CA PRO A 127 5.15 14.14 -0.77
C PRO A 127 4.03 13.44 -0.01
N GLU A 128 4.35 12.88 1.15
CA GLU A 128 3.39 12.18 2.02
C GLU A 128 2.14 13.01 2.29
N GLY A 129 0.97 12.35 2.25
CA GLY A 129 -0.30 12.93 2.66
C GLY A 129 -0.84 14.06 1.77
N LYS A 130 -0.22 14.34 0.62
CA LYS A 130 -0.62 15.47 -0.23
C LYS A 130 -1.80 15.22 -1.15
N TRP A 131 -2.28 13.98 -1.30
CA TRP A 131 -3.47 13.71 -2.11
C TRP A 131 -4.74 14.24 -1.43
N GLN A 132 -5.35 15.26 -2.04
CA GLN A 132 -6.60 15.87 -1.62
C GLN A 132 -7.79 15.27 -2.35
N ALA A 133 -9.00 15.44 -1.79
CA ALA A 133 -10.22 14.98 -2.45
C ALA A 133 -10.47 15.69 -3.79
N THR A 134 -10.00 16.93 -3.93
CA THR A 134 -10.08 17.74 -5.15
C THR A 134 -9.02 17.39 -6.19
N ASP A 135 -8.06 16.54 -5.86
CA ASP A 135 -7.03 16.14 -6.82
C ASP A 135 -7.62 15.22 -7.89
N ARG A 136 -7.05 15.31 -9.09
CA ARG A 136 -7.39 14.45 -10.23
C ARG A 136 -6.25 13.49 -10.51
N LEU A 137 -6.59 12.29 -10.95
CA LEU A 137 -5.64 11.33 -11.48
C LEU A 137 -5.36 11.65 -12.94
N TYR A 138 -4.10 11.95 -13.26
CA TYR A 138 -3.64 12.21 -14.62
C TYR A 138 -2.84 11.03 -15.15
N ILE A 139 -3.24 10.53 -16.32
CA ILE A 139 -2.43 9.61 -17.12
C ILE A 139 -1.65 10.43 -18.14
N THR A 140 -0.33 10.34 -18.12
CA THR A 140 0.53 11.16 -18.98
C THR A 140 1.33 10.31 -19.96
N LEU A 141 1.74 10.92 -21.06
CA LEU A 141 2.75 10.35 -21.95
C LEU A 141 4.11 10.48 -21.27
N LYS A 142 4.72 9.35 -20.88
CA LYS A 142 6.02 9.34 -20.20
C LYS A 142 7.08 9.97 -21.13
N PRO A 143 7.78 11.05 -20.70
CA PRO A 143 8.80 11.66 -21.53
C PRO A 143 9.99 10.69 -21.71
N ARG A 144 10.49 10.57 -22.94
CA ARG A 144 11.69 9.77 -23.27
C ARG A 144 13.00 10.38 -22.74
N ALA A 145 12.99 11.66 -22.39
CA ALA A 145 14.17 12.40 -21.93
C ALA A 145 13.98 12.91 -20.49
N ALA A 146 15.00 12.69 -19.66
CA ALA A 146 15.07 13.25 -18.32
C ALA A 146 15.14 14.79 -18.40
N GLY A 147 14.25 15.49 -17.69
CA GLY A 147 14.33 16.96 -17.52
C GLY A 147 13.11 17.78 -17.95
N ALA A 148 12.12 17.17 -18.63
CA ALA A 148 10.88 17.88 -18.93
C ALA A 148 9.97 17.96 -17.69
N ASN A 149 9.84 19.16 -17.12
CA ASN A 149 8.90 19.45 -16.02
C ASN A 149 7.43 19.52 -16.47
N THR A 150 7.15 19.13 -17.72
CA THR A 150 5.83 19.19 -18.33
C THR A 150 5.60 17.91 -19.12
N GLN A 151 4.43 17.30 -18.94
CA GLN A 151 4.05 16.04 -19.63
C GLN A 151 2.70 16.21 -20.30
N VAL A 152 2.49 15.58 -21.46
CA VAL A 152 1.18 15.57 -22.12
C VAL A 152 0.21 14.70 -21.31
N VAL A 153 -0.96 15.22 -21.00
CA VAL A 153 -2.06 14.46 -20.35
C VAL A 153 -2.84 13.75 -21.44
N LEU A 154 -2.97 12.42 -21.29
CA LEU A 154 -3.77 11.56 -22.15
C LEU A 154 -5.20 11.39 -21.62
N ALA A 155 -5.35 11.36 -20.30
CA ALA A 155 -6.64 11.28 -19.63
C ALA A 155 -6.57 11.89 -18.22
N SER A 156 -7.70 12.38 -17.71
CA SER A 156 -7.82 12.85 -16.33
C SER A 156 -9.12 12.38 -15.69
N TYR A 157 -9.06 11.90 -14.46
CA TYR A 157 -10.21 11.35 -13.73
C TYR A 157 -10.34 12.03 -12.36
N ALA A 158 -11.57 12.26 -11.91
CA ALA A 158 -11.80 12.82 -10.59
C ALA A 158 -11.59 11.75 -9.51
N THR A 159 -11.21 12.17 -8.30
CA THR A 159 -10.99 11.22 -7.19
C THR A 159 -12.29 10.48 -6.85
N GLU A 160 -13.43 11.16 -6.94
CA GLU A 160 -14.78 10.66 -6.71
C GLU A 160 -15.25 9.60 -7.70
N ASP A 161 -14.64 9.50 -8.87
CA ASP A 161 -14.94 8.45 -9.87
C ASP A 161 -14.45 7.06 -9.43
N PHE A 162 -13.59 7.02 -8.42
CA PHE A 162 -13.04 5.80 -7.86
C PHE A 162 -13.69 5.44 -6.52
N ARG A 163 -13.84 4.14 -6.28
CA ARG A 163 -14.25 3.56 -5.00
C ARG A 163 -13.48 2.28 -4.71
N ILE A 164 -13.15 2.03 -3.45
CA ILE A 164 -12.74 0.69 -3.02
C ILE A 164 -13.99 -0.13 -2.73
N VAL A 165 -14.11 -1.28 -3.38
CA VAL A 165 -15.25 -2.19 -3.26
C VAL A 165 -14.79 -3.57 -2.83
N ALA A 166 -15.64 -4.26 -2.05
CA ALA A 166 -15.45 -5.65 -1.68
C ALA A 166 -16.29 -6.52 -2.62
N THR A 167 -15.66 -7.51 -3.25
CA THR A 167 -16.32 -8.41 -4.21
C THR A 167 -16.14 -9.87 -3.76
N PRO A 168 -17.19 -10.71 -3.78
CA PRO A 168 -17.06 -12.12 -3.43
C PRO A 168 -16.00 -12.81 -4.29
N VAL A 169 -15.12 -13.61 -3.69
CA VAL A 169 -14.11 -14.37 -4.43
C VAL A 169 -14.75 -15.48 -5.25
N HIS A 170 -15.79 -16.14 -4.72
CA HIS A 170 -16.53 -17.18 -5.43
C HIS A 170 -18.03 -16.88 -5.45
N ARG A 171 -18.55 -16.51 -6.61
CA ARG A 171 -20.00 -16.25 -6.78
C ARG A 171 -20.89 -17.45 -6.48
N ALA A 172 -20.35 -18.67 -6.52
CA ALA A 172 -21.09 -19.92 -6.34
C ALA A 172 -21.07 -20.44 -4.89
N LEU A 173 -20.26 -19.86 -4.00
CA LEU A 173 -20.21 -20.27 -2.59
C LEU A 173 -20.70 -19.12 -1.70
N PRO A 174 -21.84 -19.30 -1.00
CA PRO A 174 -22.21 -18.46 0.14
C PRO A 174 -21.03 -18.38 1.11
N ASP A 175 -20.79 -17.19 1.66
CA ASP A 175 -19.71 -16.90 2.61
C ASP A 175 -18.28 -17.13 2.09
N SER A 176 -18.10 -17.26 0.77
CA SER A 176 -16.76 -17.14 0.21
C SER A 176 -16.18 -15.77 0.55
N GLY A 177 -14.95 -15.77 1.05
CA GLY A 177 -14.27 -14.54 1.46
C GLY A 177 -14.33 -13.46 0.36
N ARG A 178 -14.23 -12.20 0.76
CA ARG A 178 -14.29 -11.08 -0.18
C ARG A 178 -12.87 -10.67 -0.62
N SER A 179 -12.76 -10.14 -1.82
CA SER A 179 -11.54 -9.49 -2.32
C SER A 179 -11.79 -7.99 -2.54
N LEU A 180 -10.82 -7.18 -2.16
CA LEU A 180 -10.88 -5.74 -2.35
C LEU A 180 -10.42 -5.36 -3.75
N ARG A 181 -11.08 -4.37 -4.34
CA ARG A 181 -10.75 -3.82 -5.66
C ARG A 181 -10.90 -2.31 -5.65
N LEU A 182 -10.02 -1.60 -6.35
CA LEU A 182 -10.28 -0.23 -6.77
C LEU A 182 -11.14 -0.31 -8.03
N ALA A 183 -12.33 0.28 -8.01
CA ALA A 183 -13.23 0.36 -9.14
C ALA A 183 -13.38 1.81 -9.59
N HIS A 184 -13.37 2.01 -10.91
CA HIS A 184 -13.77 3.25 -11.55
C HIS A 184 -15.24 3.15 -12.00
N ASN A 185 -15.99 4.24 -11.98
CA ASN A 185 -17.41 4.28 -12.33
C ASN A 185 -17.72 3.78 -13.76
N THR A 186 -16.80 3.91 -14.72
CA THR A 186 -16.94 3.37 -16.09
C THR A 186 -16.61 1.87 -16.20
N GLY A 187 -16.25 1.21 -15.11
CA GLY A 187 -16.05 -0.24 -15.02
C GLY A 187 -14.61 -0.79 -14.93
N PRO A 188 -13.50 -0.06 -15.25
CA PRO A 188 -12.15 -0.54 -14.96
C PRO A 188 -11.99 -0.92 -13.48
N THR A 189 -11.32 -2.03 -13.20
CA THR A 189 -11.06 -2.45 -11.82
C THR A 189 -9.65 -3.01 -11.63
N MET A 190 -9.05 -2.73 -10.48
CA MET A 190 -7.73 -3.23 -10.08
C MET A 190 -7.83 -3.98 -8.76
N PRO A 191 -7.29 -5.21 -8.65
CA PRO A 191 -7.27 -5.94 -7.38
C PRO A 191 -6.38 -5.25 -6.35
N LEU A 192 -6.87 -5.19 -5.11
CA LEU A 192 -6.20 -4.66 -3.93
C LEU A 192 -6.00 -5.80 -2.92
N ASP A 193 -5.12 -6.75 -3.26
CA ASP A 193 -4.70 -7.78 -2.32
C ASP A 193 -3.86 -7.17 -1.17
N LEU A 194 -3.76 -7.92 -0.08
CA LEU A 194 -3.05 -7.48 1.12
C LEU A 194 -1.61 -7.02 0.82
N PRO A 195 -0.77 -7.77 0.07
CA PRO A 195 0.60 -7.35 -0.22
C PRO A 195 0.67 -6.00 -0.96
N PHE A 196 -0.28 -5.72 -1.85
CA PHE A 196 -0.34 -4.44 -2.56
C PHE A 196 -0.82 -3.30 -1.67
N LEU A 197 -1.78 -3.53 -0.76
CA LEU A 197 -2.22 -2.52 0.21
C LEU A 197 -1.12 -2.16 1.20
N ASP A 198 -0.32 -3.13 1.64
CA ASP A 198 0.87 -2.88 2.46
C ASP A 198 1.93 -2.08 1.69
N TYR A 199 2.14 -2.41 0.41
CA TYR A 199 2.99 -1.62 -0.49
C TYR A 199 2.50 -0.17 -0.61
N VAL A 200 1.21 0.03 -0.89
CA VAL A 200 0.59 1.36 -1.03
C VAL A 200 0.72 2.15 0.27
N THR A 201 0.45 1.54 1.42
CA THR A 201 0.55 2.18 2.73
C THR A 201 1.98 2.66 2.99
N ARG A 202 2.97 1.79 2.85
CA ARG A 202 4.39 2.15 3.02
C ARG A 202 4.84 3.24 2.06
N ARG A 203 4.48 3.10 0.77
CA ARG A 203 4.82 4.07 -0.26
C ARG A 203 4.21 5.45 -0.01
N SER A 204 2.96 5.49 0.44
CA SER A 204 2.28 6.75 0.77
C SER A 204 2.91 7.47 1.96
N LYS A 205 3.54 6.73 2.89
CA LYS A 205 4.30 7.24 4.04
C LYS A 205 5.76 7.58 3.72
N GLY A 206 6.12 7.62 2.44
CA GLY A 206 7.47 8.01 2.03
C GLY A 206 8.54 6.93 2.21
N GLU A 207 8.19 5.66 2.49
CA GLU A 207 9.18 4.59 2.54
C GLU A 207 9.79 4.35 1.15
N ILE A 208 11.10 4.59 1.05
CA ILE A 208 11.87 4.54 -0.20
C ILE A 208 12.32 3.10 -0.52
N ALA A 209 12.51 2.27 0.51
CA ALA A 209 13.09 0.93 0.40
C ALA A 209 12.19 -0.10 -0.30
N ALA A 210 10.89 0.16 -0.43
CA ALA A 210 9.98 -0.70 -1.17
C ALA A 210 10.13 -0.45 -2.69
N GLN A 211 11.14 -1.07 -3.33
CA GLN A 211 11.19 -1.13 -4.79
C GLN A 211 9.87 -1.70 -5.31
N LEU A 212 9.28 -1.04 -6.31
CA LEU A 212 8.07 -1.53 -6.97
C LEU A 212 8.41 -2.88 -7.59
N SER A 213 7.81 -3.96 -7.08
CA SER A 213 7.96 -5.27 -7.70
C SER A 213 7.49 -5.18 -9.15
N ALA A 214 8.14 -5.89 -10.07
CA ALA A 214 7.74 -5.93 -11.47
C ALA A 214 6.24 -6.31 -11.62
N PHE A 215 5.76 -7.15 -10.71
CA PHE A 215 4.35 -7.54 -10.60
C PHE A 215 3.41 -6.36 -10.29
N TYR A 216 3.75 -5.50 -9.34
CA TYR A 216 2.94 -4.30 -9.07
C TYR A 216 3.04 -3.26 -10.19
N ALA A 217 4.21 -3.13 -10.83
CA ALA A 217 4.36 -2.25 -11.99
C ALA A 217 3.43 -2.66 -13.14
N ASP A 218 3.41 -3.94 -13.48
CA ASP A 218 2.51 -4.51 -14.49
C ASP A 218 1.04 -4.32 -14.09
N ARG A 219 0.67 -4.55 -12.82
CA ARG A 219 -0.69 -4.29 -12.33
C ARG A 219 -1.14 -2.84 -12.55
N LEU A 220 -0.31 -1.87 -12.16
CA LEU A 220 -0.59 -0.43 -12.32
C LEU A 220 -0.69 -0.06 -13.81
N GLN A 221 0.21 -0.59 -14.63
CA GLN A 221 0.22 -0.36 -16.08
C GLN A 221 -1.04 -0.92 -16.76
N ARG A 222 -1.46 -2.14 -16.42
CA ARG A 222 -2.70 -2.73 -16.94
C ARG A 222 -3.93 -1.93 -16.55
N PHE A 223 -3.98 -1.45 -15.30
CA PHE A 223 -5.10 -0.59 -14.87
C PHE A 223 -5.11 0.75 -15.63
N GLY A 224 -3.95 1.38 -15.83
CA GLY A 224 -3.81 2.58 -16.66
C GLY A 224 -4.27 2.35 -18.11
N ALA A 225 -3.92 1.21 -18.70
CA ALA A 225 -4.38 0.84 -20.05
C ALA A 225 -5.90 0.63 -20.10
N GLN A 226 -6.51 0.03 -19.07
CA GLN A 226 -7.98 -0.12 -18.98
C GLN A 226 -8.69 1.24 -18.86
N LEU A 227 -8.10 2.19 -18.12
CA LEU A 227 -8.62 3.55 -18.03
C LEU A 227 -8.55 4.25 -19.39
N LEU A 228 -7.40 4.22 -20.07
CA LEU A 228 -7.24 4.82 -21.41
C LEU A 228 -8.15 4.18 -22.47
N GLY A 229 -8.41 2.87 -22.38
CA GLY A 229 -9.28 2.15 -23.31
C GLY A 229 -10.76 2.47 -23.17
N LYS A 230 -11.16 3.22 -22.12
CA LYS A 230 -12.51 3.72 -21.91
C LYS A 230 -12.45 5.25 -21.81
N PRO A 231 -12.61 5.97 -22.94
CA PRO A 231 -12.56 7.42 -22.91
C PRO A 231 -13.63 7.91 -21.93
N ASP A 232 -13.19 8.73 -20.98
CA ASP A 232 -14.12 9.57 -20.23
C ASP A 232 -14.66 10.59 -21.25
N ASN A 233 -15.98 10.80 -21.30
CA ASN A 233 -16.64 11.63 -22.32
C ASN A 233 -16.22 13.11 -22.28
N GLY A 234 -15.27 13.50 -21.43
CA GLY A 234 -14.58 14.80 -21.47
C GLY A 234 -13.49 14.84 -22.54
N GLY A 235 -13.78 14.27 -23.73
CA GLY A 235 -12.92 14.36 -24.90
C GLY A 235 -12.56 15.82 -25.12
N VAL A 236 -11.28 16.11 -24.92
CA VAL A 236 -10.70 17.40 -25.25
C VAL A 236 -10.99 17.60 -26.74
N ASP A 237 -11.79 18.61 -27.08
CA ASP A 237 -12.00 19.06 -28.46
C ASP A 237 -10.65 19.02 -29.17
N GLY A 238 -10.61 18.59 -30.45
CA GLY A 238 -9.38 18.36 -31.22
C GLY A 238 -8.44 19.57 -31.38
N HIS A 239 -8.75 20.67 -30.72
CA HIS A 239 -8.04 21.93 -30.63
C HIS A 239 -7.46 22.23 -29.24
N CYS A 240 -7.59 21.35 -28.26
CA CYS A 240 -7.02 21.58 -26.92
C CYS A 240 -6.00 20.49 -26.54
N LEU A 241 -4.86 20.92 -25.99
CA LEU A 241 -3.81 20.08 -25.47
C LEU A 241 -3.69 20.34 -23.97
N GLN A 242 -3.89 19.30 -23.17
CA GLN A 242 -3.68 19.40 -21.73
C GLN A 242 -2.27 18.93 -21.37
N LEU A 243 -1.56 19.76 -20.63
CA LEU A 243 -0.23 19.49 -20.10
C LEU A 243 -0.28 19.40 -18.58
N LEU A 244 0.55 18.55 -18.00
CA LEU A 244 0.76 18.43 -16.57
C LEU A 244 2.13 19.05 -16.23
N ARG A 245 2.12 20.23 -15.62
CA ARG A 245 3.33 20.87 -15.12
C ARG A 245 3.65 20.37 -13.72
N ILE A 246 4.88 19.91 -13.53
CA ILE A 246 5.42 19.43 -12.26
C ILE A 246 6.24 20.58 -11.67
N GLY A 247 5.74 21.19 -10.59
CA GLY A 247 6.39 22.28 -9.88
C GLY A 247 7.40 21.79 -8.83
N ALA A 248 8.16 22.74 -8.26
CA ALA A 248 9.04 22.47 -7.13
C ALA A 248 8.25 21.82 -5.97
N GLY A 249 8.77 20.71 -5.44
CA GLY A 249 8.11 19.94 -4.38
C GLY A 249 7.00 18.97 -4.84
N GLY A 250 6.97 18.61 -6.12
CA GLY A 250 6.10 17.56 -6.67
C GLY A 250 4.64 17.98 -6.86
N ARG A 251 4.32 19.27 -6.76
CA ARG A 251 2.97 19.77 -7.04
C ARG A 251 2.69 19.69 -8.53
N VAL A 252 1.64 18.96 -8.89
CA VAL A 252 1.17 18.88 -10.28
C VAL A 252 0.13 19.96 -10.54
N ARG A 253 0.21 20.61 -11.71
CA ARG A 253 -0.77 21.60 -12.15
C ARG A 253 -1.13 21.33 -13.61
N PRO A 254 -2.42 21.13 -13.93
CA PRO A 254 -2.84 21.08 -15.32
C PRO A 254 -2.66 22.47 -15.96
N VAL A 255 -2.28 22.50 -17.23
CA VAL A 255 -2.24 23.68 -18.09
C VAL A 255 -2.95 23.28 -19.38
N GLN A 256 -3.95 24.06 -19.78
CA GLN A 256 -4.67 23.83 -21.03
C GLN A 256 -4.13 24.78 -22.09
N ILE A 257 -3.84 24.24 -23.27
CA ILE A 257 -3.41 25.00 -24.44
C ILE A 257 -4.51 24.85 -25.48
N LEU A 258 -5.10 25.97 -25.89
CA LEU A 258 -6.09 26.01 -26.95
C LEU A 258 -5.43 26.49 -28.25
N PHE A 259 -5.72 25.80 -29.34
CA PHE A 259 -5.29 26.13 -30.69
C PHE A 259 -6.48 26.66 -31.47
N SER A 260 -6.58 27.98 -31.63
CA SER A 260 -7.62 28.61 -32.45
C SER A 260 -6.97 29.47 -33.54
N SER A 261 -7.39 29.25 -34.80
CA SER A 261 -7.12 30.17 -35.91
C SER A 261 -5.66 30.61 -36.11
N GLY A 262 -4.69 29.72 -35.89
CA GLY A 262 -3.25 30.01 -36.04
C GLY A 262 -2.58 30.65 -34.81
N HIS A 263 -3.32 30.83 -33.71
CA HIS A 263 -2.81 31.32 -32.44
C HIS A 263 -2.89 30.24 -31.35
N MET A 264 -1.97 30.33 -30.39
CA MET A 264 -1.88 29.44 -29.24
C MET A 264 -2.20 30.24 -27.99
N GLU A 265 -3.25 29.86 -27.28
CA GLU A 265 -3.65 30.48 -26.01
C GLU A 265 -3.43 29.52 -24.84
N VAL A 266 -2.88 30.03 -23.74
CA VAL A 266 -2.65 29.26 -22.51
C VAL A 266 -3.73 29.61 -21.50
N LEU A 267 -4.61 28.67 -21.22
CA LEU A 267 -5.63 28.77 -20.17
C LEU A 267 -5.01 28.30 -18.84
N ARG A 268 -5.05 29.16 -17.83
CA ARG A 268 -4.47 28.92 -16.49
C ARG A 268 -5.48 28.42 -15.50
#